data_AF-A0A1I7EEU1-F1
#
_entry.id   AF-A0A1I7EEU1-F1
#
_cell.length_a   1.000
_cell.length_b   1.000
_cell.length_c   1.000
_cell.angle_alpha   90.00
_cell.angle_beta   90.00
_cell.angle_gamma   90.00
#
_symmetry.space_group_name_H-M   'P 1'
#
loop_
_entity.id
_entity.type
_entity.pdbx_description
1 polymer ?
#
loop_
_entity_poly.entity_id
_entity_poly.type
_entity_poly.pdbx_seq_one_letter_code
_entity_poly.pdbx_strand_id
1 'polypeptide(L)'
;MCHNRSAFSKDRRRVFPQPARSVLSVQGPRRGRRRDPDNAAHEDDATMNQPKIKRDPEGTRRRILLAAAEEFANGGLFGARVDQIARRAETNERMLYYYFGSKEQLFTAVLEHAFSALNEAERTLELNGIAPVEAVTRLAHFVWDYYRDHPELLRLVNNENLHEARYMQKSTRIREMISPIVATLGSILERGQRAGLFRTNVDPLRFYVTLSGMGYYIVSNRFTLEATLGRDFSSASERSEVVQMNTELLLAYLLRK
;
A
#
# COMPACT_ATOMS: atom_id res chain seq x y z
N MET A 1 60.86 -6.39 -3.38
CA MET A 1 61.03 -4.94 -3.71
C MET A 1 59.99 -4.54 -4.75
N CYS A 2 59.56 -3.27 -4.71
CA CYS A 2 58.58 -2.57 -5.58
C CYS A 2 57.10 -2.85 -5.28
N HIS A 3 56.41 -1.97 -4.53
CA HIS A 3 55.69 -0.73 -4.95
C HIS A 3 54.35 -1.08 -5.64
N ASN A 4 53.18 -0.56 -5.25
CA ASN A 4 52.86 0.86 -5.20
C ASN A 4 51.53 1.11 -4.44
N ARG A 5 51.45 2.20 -3.66
CA ARG A 5 50.25 2.72 -2.99
C ARG A 5 49.68 3.88 -3.81
N SER A 6 48.36 3.96 -3.97
CA SER A 6 47.62 5.18 -4.33
C SER A 6 46.27 5.16 -3.58
N ALA A 7 46.08 5.91 -2.48
CA ALA A 7 45.76 7.34 -2.42
C ALA A 7 44.47 7.70 -3.17
N PHE A 8 43.32 7.57 -2.49
CA PHE A 8 42.04 8.14 -2.93
C PHE A 8 41.76 9.45 -2.18
N SER A 9 41.58 10.49 -2.98
CA SER A 9 41.40 11.89 -2.62
C SER A 9 40.03 12.18 -2.02
N LYS A 10 40.03 13.10 -1.05
CA LYS A 10 38.87 13.78 -0.48
C LYS A 10 38.17 14.70 -1.49
N ASP A 11 36.93 15.00 -1.14
CA ASP A 11 36.17 16.23 -1.43
C ASP A 11 35.47 16.37 -2.78
N ARG A 12 34.13 16.19 -2.76
CA ARG A 12 33.19 16.90 -3.64
C ARG A 12 31.87 17.15 -2.91
N ARG A 13 31.78 18.28 -2.21
CA ARG A 13 30.49 18.94 -1.95
C ARG A 13 29.87 19.33 -3.28
N ARG A 14 28.71 18.75 -3.64
CA ARG A 14 27.88 19.25 -4.75
C ARG A 14 26.73 20.07 -4.17
N VAL A 15 26.85 21.38 -4.37
CA VAL A 15 25.82 22.40 -4.14
C VAL A 15 24.86 22.37 -5.35
N PHE A 16 23.56 22.25 -5.11
CA PHE A 16 22.51 22.38 -6.14
C PHE A 16 22.14 23.86 -6.32
N PRO A 17 22.05 24.40 -7.55
CA PRO A 17 21.57 25.76 -7.77
C PRO A 17 20.04 25.81 -7.89
N GLN A 18 19.41 26.82 -7.25
CA GLN A 18 18.00 27.18 -7.46
C GLN A 18 17.86 28.16 -8.64
N PRO A 19 16.76 28.11 -9.42
CA PRO A 19 16.45 29.16 -10.38
C PRO A 19 15.66 30.33 -9.77
N ALA A 20 15.91 31.50 -10.35
CA ALA A 20 15.59 32.84 -9.87
C ALA A 20 14.10 33.24 -9.99
N ARG A 21 13.67 34.11 -9.07
CA ARG A 21 12.44 34.90 -9.15
C ARG A 21 12.59 36.03 -10.16
N SER A 22 11.64 36.18 -11.09
CA SER A 22 11.45 37.39 -11.87
C SER A 22 10.27 38.20 -11.32
N VAL A 23 10.56 39.47 -11.03
CA VAL A 23 9.62 40.51 -10.60
C VAL A 23 9.41 41.42 -11.81
N LEU A 24 8.16 41.73 -12.15
CA LEU A 24 7.83 42.87 -13.00
C LEU A 24 6.49 43.46 -12.58
N SER A 25 6.60 44.63 -11.98
CA SER A 25 5.57 45.61 -11.66
C SER A 25 5.29 46.52 -12.86
N VAL A 26 4.03 46.87 -13.17
CA VAL A 26 3.64 48.20 -13.71
C VAL A 26 2.21 48.57 -13.29
N GLN A 27 2.04 49.86 -13.01
CA GLN A 27 0.92 50.62 -12.43
C GLN A 27 -0.33 50.78 -13.31
N GLY A 28 -1.45 51.19 -12.71
CA GLY A 28 -2.69 51.71 -13.36
C GLY A 28 -2.49 53.08 -14.05
N PRO A 29 -3.52 53.92 -14.36
CA PRO A 29 -4.80 54.12 -13.64
C PRO A 29 -6.05 54.43 -14.53
N ARG A 30 -7.26 54.58 -13.94
CA ARG A 30 -8.07 55.84 -13.89
C ARG A 30 -9.57 55.64 -13.59
N ARG A 31 -10.10 56.65 -12.87
CA ARG A 31 -11.43 56.87 -12.30
C ARG A 31 -12.46 57.46 -13.30
N GLY A 32 -13.74 57.25 -12.99
CA GLY A 32 -14.90 58.11 -13.29
C GLY A 32 -16.17 57.27 -13.46
N ARG A 33 -17.37 57.54 -12.93
CA ARG A 33 -18.03 58.66 -12.24
C ARG A 33 -19.30 58.10 -11.52
N ARG A 34 -19.51 58.54 -10.25
CA ARG A 34 -20.76 58.97 -9.54
C ARG A 34 -22.14 58.72 -10.23
N ARG A 35 -23.09 57.99 -9.59
CA ARG A 35 -24.22 58.42 -8.68
C ARG A 35 -25.46 58.98 -9.43
N ASP A 36 -26.75 58.74 -9.15
CA ASP A 36 -27.56 58.17 -8.04
C ASP A 36 -28.90 57.57 -8.62
N PRO A 37 -30.10 57.55 -7.96
CA PRO A 37 -30.73 56.36 -7.34
C PRO A 37 -32.19 56.13 -7.82
N ASP A 38 -32.95 55.30 -7.08
CA ASP A 38 -34.40 55.05 -7.15
C ASP A 38 -34.94 54.19 -8.32
N ASN A 39 -35.30 52.94 -8.03
CA ASN A 39 -36.73 52.62 -7.86
C ASN A 39 -36.90 51.25 -7.19
N ALA A 40 -37.68 51.23 -6.11
CA ALA A 40 -38.10 50.02 -5.42
C ALA A 40 -39.28 49.38 -6.17
N ALA A 41 -39.17 48.10 -6.47
CA ALA A 41 -40.32 47.24 -6.72
C ALA A 41 -40.03 45.88 -6.07
N HIS A 42 -40.86 45.54 -5.09
CA HIS A 42 -40.92 44.21 -4.50
C HIS A 42 -41.37 43.22 -5.57
N GLU A 43 -40.48 42.31 -5.96
CA GLU A 43 -40.83 41.08 -6.65
C GLU A 43 -40.45 39.91 -5.74
N ASP A 44 -41.40 38.98 -5.62
CA ASP A 44 -41.38 37.79 -4.79
C ASP A 44 -40.11 36.96 -5.00
N ASP A 45 -39.12 37.12 -4.13
CA ASP A 45 -38.00 36.19 -4.02
C ASP A 45 -38.47 34.96 -3.21
N ALA A 46 -39.14 34.05 -3.93
CA ALA A 46 -39.23 32.66 -3.54
C ALA A 46 -37.80 32.12 -3.43
N THR A 47 -37.20 32.33 -2.26
CA THR A 47 -35.84 31.94 -1.95
C THR A 47 -35.73 30.44 -2.19
N MET A 48 -35.04 30.11 -3.28
CA MET A 48 -34.66 28.76 -3.64
C MET A 48 -34.16 28.06 -2.39
N ASN A 49 -34.90 27.05 -1.95
CA ASN A 49 -34.45 26.07 -0.98
C ASN A 49 -33.23 25.38 -1.60
N GLN A 50 -32.03 25.94 -1.36
CA GLN A 50 -30.78 25.32 -1.76
C GLN A 50 -30.80 23.91 -1.19
N PRO A 51 -30.65 22.86 -2.02
CA PRO A 51 -30.66 21.51 -1.51
C PRO A 51 -29.54 21.42 -0.47
N LYS A 52 -29.92 21.25 0.82
CA LYS A 52 -28.99 20.90 1.90
C LYS A 52 -28.15 19.77 1.34
N ILE A 53 -26.86 20.06 1.06
CA ILE A 53 -25.90 19.05 0.59
C ILE A 53 -26.10 17.86 1.51
N LYS A 54 -26.67 16.79 0.93
CA LYS A 54 -27.03 15.59 1.68
C LYS A 54 -25.70 15.07 2.19
N ARG A 55 -25.41 15.31 3.47
CA ARG A 55 -24.15 14.89 4.09
C ARG A 55 -24.03 13.40 3.79
N ASP A 56 -22.89 13.02 3.25
CA ASP A 56 -22.53 11.64 2.94
C ASP A 56 -21.42 11.23 3.92
N PRO A 57 -21.78 10.80 5.16
CA PRO A 57 -20.80 10.44 6.17
C PRO A 57 -19.92 9.28 5.72
N GLU A 58 -20.52 8.26 5.11
CA GLU A 58 -19.81 7.06 4.66
C GLU A 58 -18.84 7.38 3.52
N GLY A 59 -19.24 8.17 2.53
CA GLY A 59 -18.33 8.63 1.49
C GLY A 59 -17.22 9.52 2.02
N THR A 60 -17.49 10.38 3.00
CA THR A 60 -16.44 11.18 3.65
C THR A 60 -15.44 10.30 4.40
N ARG A 61 -15.95 9.34 5.19
CA ARG A 61 -15.12 8.37 5.93
C ARG A 61 -14.24 7.57 4.96
N ARG A 62 -14.80 7.11 3.84
CA ARG A 62 -14.07 6.37 2.79
C ARG A 62 -13.01 7.23 2.12
N ARG A 63 -13.31 8.48 1.74
CA ARG A 63 -12.32 9.40 1.15
C ARG A 63 -11.14 9.64 2.09
N ILE A 64 -11.40 9.83 3.39
CA ILE A 64 -10.34 9.97 4.40
C ILE A 64 -9.47 8.71 4.47
N LEU A 65 -10.09 7.52 4.51
CA LEU A 65 -9.37 6.25 4.59
C LEU A 65 -8.45 6.04 3.38
N LEU A 66 -8.95 6.27 2.17
CA LEU A 66 -8.16 6.11 0.93
C LEU A 66 -7.04 7.16 0.83
N ALA A 67 -7.32 8.41 1.18
CA ALA A 67 -6.32 9.47 1.21
C ALA A 67 -5.20 9.15 2.21
N ALA A 68 -5.57 8.62 3.39
CA ALA A 68 -4.63 8.21 4.41
C ALA A 68 -3.80 7.00 4.00
N ALA A 69 -4.38 6.03 3.31
CA ALA A 69 -3.66 4.86 2.81
C ALA A 69 -2.49 5.26 1.90
N GLU A 70 -2.75 6.17 0.96
CA GLU A 70 -1.71 6.67 0.05
C GLU A 70 -0.67 7.54 0.78
N GLU A 71 -1.10 8.39 1.73
CA GLU A 71 -0.18 9.20 2.54
C GLU A 71 0.75 8.33 3.41
N PHE A 72 0.20 7.34 4.11
CA PHE A 72 0.97 6.45 4.98
C PHE A 72 1.88 5.51 4.19
N ALA A 73 1.46 5.02 3.03
CA ALA A 73 2.31 4.19 2.18
C ALA A 73 3.55 4.95 1.67
N ASN A 74 3.48 6.28 1.56
CA ASN A 74 4.58 7.12 1.10
C ASN A 74 5.43 7.70 2.24
N GLY A 75 4.80 8.20 3.30
CA GLY A 75 5.47 8.90 4.40
C GLY A 75 5.61 8.10 5.70
N GLY A 76 5.00 6.92 5.79
CA GLY A 76 4.85 6.17 7.03
C GLY A 76 4.00 6.89 8.07
N LEU A 77 3.72 6.24 9.20
CA LEU A 77 2.88 6.80 10.27
C LEU A 77 3.42 8.14 10.77
N PHE A 78 4.71 8.27 11.08
CA PHE A 78 5.24 9.52 11.63
C PHE A 78 5.41 10.62 10.57
N GLY A 79 5.82 10.28 9.35
CA GLY A 79 6.06 11.25 8.28
C GLY A 79 4.79 11.75 7.59
N ALA A 80 3.70 10.98 7.61
CA ALA A 80 2.42 11.37 7.03
C ALA A 80 1.87 12.66 7.65
N ARG A 81 1.29 13.54 6.82
CA ARG A 81 0.77 14.82 7.30
C ARG A 81 -0.76 14.84 7.28
N VAL A 82 -1.37 15.09 8.46
CA VAL A 82 -2.84 15.12 8.61
C VAL A 82 -3.48 16.18 7.71
N ASP A 83 -2.82 17.33 7.53
CA ASP A 83 -3.28 18.38 6.61
C ASP A 83 -3.28 17.93 5.14
N GLN A 84 -2.33 17.08 4.74
CA GLN A 84 -2.30 16.50 3.39
C GLN A 84 -3.42 15.49 3.20
N ILE A 85 -3.67 14.62 4.19
CA ILE A 85 -4.79 13.66 4.17
C ILE A 85 -6.12 14.40 4.05
N ALA A 86 -6.35 15.42 4.86
CA ALA A 86 -7.59 16.20 4.84
C ALA A 86 -7.82 16.89 3.49
N ARG A 87 -6.78 17.54 2.93
CA ARG A 87 -6.85 18.16 1.60
C ARG A 87 -7.21 17.13 0.52
N ARG A 88 -6.53 15.99 0.50
CA ARG A 88 -6.77 14.93 -0.50
C ARG A 88 -8.15 14.29 -0.36
N ALA A 89 -8.67 14.18 0.87
CA ALA A 89 -10.01 13.67 1.13
C ALA A 89 -11.13 14.71 0.91
N GLU A 90 -10.77 15.93 0.47
CA GLU A 90 -11.68 17.06 0.27
C GLU A 90 -12.50 17.36 1.53
N THR A 91 -11.81 17.39 2.67
CA THR A 91 -12.40 17.62 4.00
C THR A 91 -11.45 18.44 4.88
N ASN A 92 -11.82 18.64 6.15
CA ASN A 92 -10.96 19.29 7.14
C ASN A 92 -10.44 18.27 8.17
N GLU A 93 -9.37 18.63 8.88
CA GLU A 93 -8.73 17.74 9.87
C GLU A 93 -9.67 17.31 10.98
N ARG A 94 -10.63 18.16 11.37
CA ARG A 94 -11.62 17.84 12.40
C ARG A 94 -12.47 16.64 12.00
N MET A 95 -12.81 16.48 10.71
CA MET A 95 -13.56 15.31 10.24
C MET A 95 -12.75 14.02 10.32
N LEU A 96 -11.43 14.08 10.11
CA LEU A 96 -10.55 12.92 10.28
C LEU A 96 -10.58 12.43 11.72
N TYR A 97 -10.38 13.32 12.70
CA TYR A 97 -10.45 12.97 14.11
C TYR A 97 -11.87 12.57 14.55
N TYR A 98 -12.91 13.15 13.95
CA TYR A 98 -14.29 12.74 14.20
C TYR A 98 -14.55 11.27 13.82
N TYR A 99 -14.07 10.81 12.65
CA TYR A 99 -14.32 9.43 12.19
C TYR A 99 -13.35 8.39 12.75
N PHE A 100 -12.10 8.78 13.00
CA PHE A 100 -11.03 7.84 13.32
C PHE A 100 -10.38 8.08 14.68
N GLY A 101 -10.75 9.15 15.40
CA GLY A 101 -10.25 9.46 16.74
C GLY A 101 -8.82 10.01 16.76
N SER A 102 -7.86 9.25 16.28
CA SER A 102 -6.44 9.64 16.20
C SER A 102 -5.79 9.25 14.88
N LYS A 103 -4.58 9.79 14.63
CA LYS A 103 -3.78 9.43 13.45
C LYS A 103 -3.34 7.96 13.49
N GLU A 104 -3.03 7.44 14.68
CA GLU A 104 -2.68 6.04 14.91
C GLU A 104 -3.88 5.11 14.67
N GLN A 105 -5.06 5.49 15.15
CA GLN A 105 -6.29 4.73 14.91
C GLN A 105 -6.69 4.75 13.41
N LEU A 106 -6.46 5.87 12.73
CA LEU A 106 -6.60 5.95 11.28
C LEU A 106 -5.60 5.03 10.56
N PHE A 107 -4.35 4.96 11.03
CA PHE A 107 -3.35 4.05 10.47
C PHE A 107 -3.72 2.58 10.69
N THR A 108 -4.21 2.21 11.88
CA THR A 108 -4.78 0.87 12.11
C THR A 108 -5.94 0.58 11.16
N ALA A 109 -6.84 1.54 10.94
CA ALA A 109 -7.96 1.37 10.00
C ALA A 109 -7.49 1.21 8.55
N VAL A 110 -6.40 1.88 8.15
CA VAL A 110 -5.77 1.71 6.83
C VAL A 110 -5.18 0.30 6.69
N LEU A 111 -4.49 -0.21 7.73
CA LEU A 111 -3.98 -1.58 7.74
C LEU A 111 -5.13 -2.59 7.63
N GLU A 112 -6.19 -2.43 8.43
CA GLU A 112 -7.41 -3.26 8.35
C GLU A 112 -8.00 -3.26 6.94
N HIS A 113 -8.09 -2.09 6.31
CA HIS A 113 -8.60 -1.96 4.95
C HIS A 113 -7.73 -2.72 3.93
N ALA A 114 -6.40 -2.57 4.02
CA ALA A 114 -5.47 -3.23 3.11
C ALA A 114 -5.51 -4.77 3.24
N PHE A 115 -5.62 -5.29 4.48
CA PHE A 115 -5.78 -6.73 4.71
C PHE A 115 -7.17 -7.26 4.33
N SER A 116 -8.23 -6.44 4.43
CA SER A 116 -9.56 -6.79 3.94
C SER A 116 -9.55 -6.97 2.43
N ALA A 117 -8.91 -6.07 1.69
CA ALA A 117 -8.80 -6.15 0.24
C ALA A 117 -8.05 -7.42 -0.21
N LEU A 118 -6.95 -7.77 0.49
CA LEU A 118 -6.22 -9.02 0.23
C LEU A 118 -7.11 -10.26 0.46
N ASN A 119 -7.85 -10.28 1.57
CA ASN A 119 -8.78 -11.37 1.87
C ASN A 119 -9.91 -11.49 0.86
N GLU A 120 -10.48 -10.36 0.42
CA GLU A 120 -11.52 -10.35 -0.60
C GLU A 120 -11.01 -10.89 -1.93
N ALA A 121 -9.80 -10.50 -2.33
CA ALA A 121 -9.14 -11.04 -3.52
C ALA A 121 -8.86 -12.55 -3.39
N GLU A 122 -8.40 -13.00 -2.22
CA GLU A 122 -8.12 -14.42 -1.95
C GLU A 122 -9.39 -15.27 -2.04
N ARG A 123 -10.53 -14.78 -1.55
CA ARG A 123 -11.82 -15.50 -1.60
C ARG A 123 -12.31 -15.77 -3.02
N THR A 124 -11.78 -15.06 -4.02
CA THR A 124 -12.09 -15.33 -5.44
C THR A 124 -11.29 -16.52 -5.99
N LEU A 125 -10.30 -17.03 -5.26
CA LEU A 125 -9.57 -18.22 -5.62
C LEU A 125 -10.40 -19.48 -5.36
N GLU A 126 -10.90 -20.07 -6.43
CA GLU A 126 -11.51 -21.39 -6.40
C GLU A 126 -10.42 -22.47 -6.34
N LEU A 127 -9.96 -22.84 -5.14
CA LEU A 127 -8.94 -23.89 -4.93
C LEU A 127 -9.55 -25.26 -4.57
N ASN A 128 -10.84 -25.29 -4.28
CA ASN A 128 -11.57 -26.51 -3.97
C ASN A 128 -11.69 -27.39 -5.22
N GLY A 129 -11.45 -28.70 -5.06
CA GLY A 129 -11.51 -29.66 -6.17
C GLY A 129 -10.32 -29.62 -7.14
N ILE A 130 -9.42 -28.64 -7.04
CA ILE A 130 -8.19 -28.58 -7.83
C ILE A 130 -7.16 -29.58 -7.29
N ALA A 131 -6.38 -30.20 -8.18
CA ALA A 131 -5.29 -31.11 -7.81
C ALA A 131 -4.30 -30.41 -6.84
N PRO A 132 -3.80 -31.08 -5.77
CA PRO A 132 -3.02 -30.42 -4.72
C PRO A 132 -1.81 -29.62 -5.21
N VAL A 133 -1.05 -30.18 -6.17
CA VAL A 133 0.13 -29.52 -6.78
C VAL A 133 -0.25 -28.24 -7.51
N GLU A 134 -1.35 -28.27 -8.26
CA GLU A 134 -1.86 -27.09 -8.95
C GLU A 134 -2.44 -26.07 -7.97
N ALA A 135 -3.19 -26.52 -6.96
CA ALA A 135 -3.79 -25.64 -5.95
C ALA A 135 -2.74 -24.85 -5.17
N VAL A 136 -1.64 -25.49 -4.74
CA VAL A 136 -0.57 -24.78 -4.02
C VAL A 136 0.19 -23.81 -4.94
N THR A 137 0.37 -24.19 -6.21
CA THR A 137 1.01 -23.32 -7.21
C THR A 137 0.17 -22.08 -7.48
N ARG A 138 -1.15 -22.24 -7.69
CA ARG A 138 -2.09 -21.12 -7.87
C ARG A 138 -2.13 -20.20 -6.66
N LEU A 139 -2.15 -20.75 -5.44
CA LEU A 139 -2.09 -19.94 -4.22
C LEU A 139 -0.78 -19.15 -4.12
N ALA A 140 0.36 -19.79 -4.42
CA ALA A 140 1.66 -19.13 -4.41
C ALA A 140 1.71 -17.97 -5.41
N HIS A 141 1.27 -18.21 -6.65
CA HIS A 141 1.23 -17.20 -7.70
C HIS A 141 0.30 -16.05 -7.34
N PHE A 142 -0.89 -16.33 -6.80
CA PHE A 142 -1.78 -15.30 -6.31
C PHE A 142 -1.12 -14.39 -5.28
N VAL A 143 -0.46 -14.96 -4.25
CA VAL A 143 0.19 -14.16 -3.21
C VAL A 143 1.28 -13.27 -3.80
N TRP A 144 2.10 -13.80 -4.70
CA TRP A 144 3.19 -13.05 -5.33
C TRP A 144 2.69 -11.98 -6.28
N ASP A 145 1.66 -12.29 -7.07
CA ASP A 145 0.99 -11.36 -7.97
C ASP A 145 0.33 -10.22 -7.20
N TYR A 146 -0.36 -10.55 -6.10
CA TYR A 146 -0.99 -9.54 -5.26
C TYR A 146 0.06 -8.58 -4.68
N TYR A 147 1.21 -9.06 -4.20
CA TYR A 147 2.27 -8.18 -3.71
C TYR A 147 2.84 -7.27 -4.79
N ARG A 148 2.99 -7.78 -6.02
CA ARG A 148 3.43 -6.99 -7.17
C ARG A 148 2.43 -5.89 -7.49
N ASP A 149 1.14 -6.23 -7.54
CA ASP A 149 0.08 -5.33 -7.99
C ASP A 149 -0.33 -4.33 -6.89
N HIS A 150 -0.06 -4.68 -5.62
CA HIS A 150 -0.37 -3.87 -4.44
C HIS A 150 0.88 -3.58 -3.58
N PRO A 151 1.93 -2.92 -4.11
CA PRO A 151 3.15 -2.64 -3.37
C PRO A 151 2.92 -1.70 -2.17
N GLU A 152 1.84 -0.94 -2.16
CA GLU A 152 1.39 -0.13 -1.03
C GLU A 152 1.13 -0.96 0.23
N LEU A 153 0.61 -2.18 0.10
CA LEU A 153 0.45 -3.10 1.23
C LEU A 153 1.80 -3.37 1.88
N LEU A 154 2.83 -3.67 1.08
CA LEU A 154 4.15 -3.97 1.60
C LEU A 154 4.80 -2.75 2.26
N ARG A 155 4.55 -1.54 1.75
CA ARG A 155 5.04 -0.30 2.35
C ARG A 155 4.39 -0.04 3.71
N LEU A 156 3.07 -0.27 3.82
CA LEU A 156 2.34 -0.17 5.09
C LEU A 156 2.84 -1.21 6.10
N VAL A 157 3.00 -2.46 5.68
CA VAL A 157 3.55 -3.54 6.53
C VAL A 157 4.99 -3.23 6.96
N ASN A 158 5.83 -2.72 6.07
CA ASN A 158 7.19 -2.29 6.43
C ASN A 158 7.20 -1.14 7.43
N ASN A 159 6.29 -0.17 7.28
CA ASN A 159 6.15 0.89 8.26
C ASN A 159 5.70 0.34 9.62
N GLU A 160 4.78 -0.61 9.63
CA GLU A 160 4.35 -1.29 10.84
C GLU A 160 5.46 -2.13 11.49
N ASN A 161 6.35 -2.74 10.70
CA ASN A 161 7.52 -3.46 11.20
C ASN A 161 8.51 -2.53 11.91
N LEU A 162 8.68 -1.28 11.45
CA LEU A 162 9.45 -0.24 12.17
C LEU A 162 8.80 0.13 13.51
N HIS A 163 7.54 -0.23 13.72
CA HIS A 163 6.79 -0.07 14.95
C HIS A 163 6.60 -1.39 15.72
N GLU A 164 7.33 -2.45 15.34
CA GLU A 164 7.29 -3.76 15.99
C GLU A 164 5.87 -4.34 16.12
N ALA A 165 5.06 -4.14 15.08
CA ALA A 165 3.66 -4.58 15.02
C ALA A 165 2.73 -4.00 16.11
N ARG A 166 3.13 -2.89 16.77
CA ARG A 166 2.37 -2.27 17.88
C ARG A 166 0.93 -1.91 17.52
N TYR A 167 0.64 -1.53 16.27
CA TYR A 167 -0.69 -1.10 15.85
C TYR A 167 -1.51 -2.29 15.33
N MET A 168 -0.89 -3.25 14.66
CA MET A 168 -1.51 -4.53 14.30
C MET A 168 -1.91 -5.36 15.53
N GLN A 169 -1.08 -5.38 16.58
CA GLN A 169 -1.38 -6.08 17.83
C GLN A 169 -2.67 -5.61 18.52
N LYS A 170 -3.09 -4.36 18.25
CA LYS A 170 -4.32 -3.78 18.79
C LYS A 170 -5.57 -4.12 17.98
N SER A 171 -5.42 -4.68 16.77
CA SER A 171 -6.52 -5.04 15.89
C SER A 171 -6.74 -6.56 15.87
N THR A 172 -7.85 -7.02 16.43
CA THR A 172 -8.26 -8.43 16.31
C THR A 172 -8.66 -8.78 14.87
N ARG A 173 -9.22 -7.82 14.13
CA ARG A 173 -9.68 -7.99 12.75
C ARG A 173 -8.56 -8.44 11.81
N ILE A 174 -7.39 -7.83 11.91
CA ILE A 174 -6.23 -8.20 11.08
C ILE A 174 -5.82 -9.65 11.36
N ARG A 175 -5.87 -10.10 12.61
CA ARG A 175 -5.58 -11.50 12.96
C ARG A 175 -6.62 -12.46 12.39
N GLU A 176 -7.89 -12.10 12.47
CA GLU A 176 -9.01 -12.87 11.89
C GLU A 176 -8.93 -12.95 10.36
N MET A 177 -8.38 -11.92 9.72
CA MET A 177 -8.13 -11.85 8.29
C MET A 177 -6.96 -12.73 7.82
N ILE A 178 -5.94 -13.00 8.64
CA ILE A 178 -4.79 -13.84 8.20
C ILE A 178 -5.03 -15.33 8.43
N SER A 179 -5.92 -15.69 9.36
CA SER A 179 -6.16 -17.11 9.70
C SER A 179 -6.71 -17.97 8.54
N PRO A 180 -7.62 -17.46 7.67
CA PRO A 180 -8.21 -18.22 6.57
C PRO A 180 -7.19 -18.73 5.54
N ILE A 181 -6.23 -17.91 5.08
CA ILE A 181 -5.27 -18.34 4.05
C ILE A 181 -4.40 -19.50 4.52
N VAL A 182 -4.01 -19.50 5.80
CA VAL A 182 -3.23 -20.57 6.40
C VAL A 182 -4.08 -21.85 6.51
N ALA A 183 -5.37 -21.72 6.84
CA ALA A 183 -6.29 -22.86 6.88
C ALA A 183 -6.53 -23.45 5.48
N THR A 184 -6.73 -22.60 4.47
CA THR A 184 -6.84 -23.00 3.05
C THR A 184 -5.60 -23.77 2.61
N LEU A 185 -4.41 -23.25 2.89
CA LEU A 185 -3.15 -23.94 2.60
C LEU A 185 -3.04 -25.27 3.36
N GLY A 186 -3.43 -25.32 4.63
CA GLY A 186 -3.49 -26.54 5.42
C GLY A 186 -4.34 -27.63 4.74
N SER A 187 -5.53 -27.28 4.29
CA SER A 187 -6.42 -28.20 3.55
C SER A 187 -5.78 -28.69 2.24
N ILE A 188 -5.09 -27.82 1.49
CA ILE A 188 -4.36 -28.22 0.27
C ILE A 188 -3.25 -29.22 0.59
N LEU A 189 -2.48 -28.94 1.64
CA LEU A 189 -1.39 -29.80 2.09
C LEU A 189 -1.91 -31.18 2.53
N GLU A 190 -2.97 -31.22 3.34
CA GLU A 190 -3.61 -32.46 3.78
C GLU A 190 -4.09 -33.32 2.61
N ARG A 191 -4.74 -32.70 1.60
CA ARG A 191 -5.17 -33.42 0.40
C ARG A 191 -3.99 -34.02 -0.37
N GLY A 192 -2.90 -33.26 -0.55
CA GLY A 192 -1.71 -33.77 -1.21
C GLY A 192 -0.98 -34.85 -0.42
N GLN A 193 -0.99 -34.78 0.91
CA GLN A 193 -0.46 -35.83 1.79
C GLN A 193 -1.28 -37.11 1.70
N ARG A 194 -2.62 -37.02 1.72
CA ARG A 194 -3.53 -38.17 1.54
C ARG A 194 -3.37 -38.82 0.17
N ALA A 195 -3.08 -38.03 -0.86
CA ALA A 195 -2.78 -38.52 -2.21
C ALA A 195 -1.36 -39.08 -2.36
N GLY A 196 -0.51 -39.01 -1.33
CA GLY A 196 0.88 -39.46 -1.38
C GLY A 196 1.82 -38.55 -2.20
N LEU A 197 1.35 -37.39 -2.63
CA LEU A 197 2.09 -36.43 -3.46
C LEU A 197 3.04 -35.56 -2.64
N PHE A 198 2.62 -35.18 -1.42
CA PHE A 198 3.38 -34.29 -0.55
C PHE A 198 4.02 -35.01 0.63
N ARG A 199 5.14 -34.47 1.11
CA ARG A 199 5.75 -34.88 2.38
C ARG A 199 4.78 -34.63 3.55
N THR A 200 4.85 -35.45 4.59
CA THR A 200 3.91 -35.42 5.74
C THR A 200 4.30 -34.47 6.86
N ASN A 201 5.55 -34.01 6.88
CA ASN A 201 6.11 -33.14 7.93
C ASN A 201 6.14 -31.66 7.52
N VAL A 202 5.05 -31.16 6.95
CA VAL A 202 4.89 -29.74 6.59
C VAL A 202 3.98 -29.06 7.59
N ASP A 203 4.50 -28.05 8.29
CA ASP A 203 3.68 -27.13 9.06
C ASP A 203 3.09 -26.04 8.13
N PRO A 204 1.75 -25.91 8.03
CA PRO A 204 1.13 -24.97 7.10
C PRO A 204 1.52 -23.51 7.33
N LEU A 205 1.68 -23.10 8.60
CA LEU A 205 2.02 -21.73 8.95
C LEU A 205 3.46 -21.38 8.51
N ARG A 206 4.43 -22.21 8.87
CA ARG A 206 5.84 -22.04 8.44
C ARG A 206 5.94 -22.05 6.92
N PHE A 207 5.22 -22.96 6.28
CA PHE A 207 5.20 -23.04 4.83
C PHE A 207 4.60 -21.78 4.18
N TYR A 208 3.49 -21.27 4.71
CA TYR A 208 2.90 -20.01 4.26
C TYR A 208 3.85 -18.82 4.43
N VAL A 209 4.51 -18.69 5.58
CA VAL A 209 5.48 -17.60 5.84
C VAL A 209 6.64 -17.65 4.84
N THR A 210 7.17 -18.83 4.54
CA THR A 210 8.23 -18.99 3.53
C THR A 210 7.74 -18.64 2.13
N LEU A 211 6.58 -19.17 1.71
CA LEU A 211 5.94 -18.87 0.43
C LEU A 211 5.71 -17.37 0.27
N SER A 212 5.14 -16.70 1.27
CA SER A 212 4.92 -15.25 1.28
C SER A 212 6.25 -14.49 1.15
N GLY A 213 7.27 -14.88 1.92
CA GLY A 213 8.59 -14.27 1.90
C GLY A 213 9.27 -14.28 0.52
N MET A 214 9.09 -15.35 -0.26
CA MET A 214 9.64 -15.49 -1.62
C MET A 214 9.17 -14.37 -2.57
N GLY A 215 7.90 -13.99 -2.52
CA GLY A 215 7.38 -12.86 -3.31
C GLY A 215 7.62 -11.51 -2.65
N TYR A 216 7.52 -11.46 -1.31
CA TYR A 216 7.66 -10.23 -0.53
C TYR A 216 9.00 -9.55 -0.81
N TYR A 217 10.11 -10.28 -0.65
CA TYR A 217 11.46 -9.72 -0.73
C TYR A 217 11.75 -9.03 -2.06
N ILE A 218 11.32 -9.67 -3.16
CA ILE A 218 11.52 -9.15 -4.52
C ILE A 218 10.84 -7.79 -4.71
N VAL A 219 9.65 -7.62 -4.14
CA VAL A 219 8.88 -6.38 -4.28
C VAL A 219 9.33 -5.33 -3.27
N SER A 220 9.48 -5.69 -1.99
CA SER A 220 9.84 -4.75 -0.91
C SER A 220 11.24 -4.18 -1.08
N ASN A 221 12.16 -4.97 -1.63
CA ASN A 221 13.56 -4.60 -1.77
C ASN A 221 13.95 -4.24 -3.20
N ARG A 222 13.00 -4.09 -4.14
CA ARG A 222 13.28 -3.82 -5.56
C ARG A 222 14.32 -2.73 -5.81
N PHE A 223 14.21 -1.60 -5.12
CA PHE A 223 15.14 -0.47 -5.27
C PHE A 223 16.53 -0.79 -4.74
N THR A 224 16.62 -1.49 -3.60
CA THR A 224 17.91 -1.87 -3.02
C THR A 224 18.57 -3.01 -3.79
N LEU A 225 17.79 -3.95 -4.32
CA LEU A 225 18.28 -5.03 -5.19
C LEU A 225 18.86 -4.46 -6.47
N GLU A 226 18.15 -3.54 -7.13
CA GLU A 226 18.67 -2.86 -8.32
C GLU A 226 19.95 -2.06 -8.01
N ALA A 227 19.93 -1.27 -6.94
CA ALA A 227 21.08 -0.45 -6.56
C ALA A 227 22.32 -1.27 -6.16
N THR A 228 22.15 -2.46 -5.59
CA THR A 228 23.25 -3.27 -5.06
C THR A 228 23.71 -4.39 -6.00
N LEU A 229 22.79 -4.96 -6.80
CA LEU A 229 23.06 -6.08 -7.69
C LEU A 229 23.03 -5.69 -9.18
N GLY A 230 22.59 -4.48 -9.50
CA GLY A 230 22.53 -3.97 -10.87
C GLY A 230 21.44 -4.60 -11.74
N ARG A 231 20.47 -5.31 -11.14
CA ARG A 231 19.34 -5.95 -11.85
C ARG A 231 18.02 -5.43 -11.30
N ASP A 232 17.13 -5.00 -12.19
CA ASP A 232 15.76 -4.64 -11.86
C ASP A 232 14.87 -5.89 -11.81
N PHE A 233 14.74 -6.45 -10.61
CA PHE A 233 13.85 -7.58 -10.32
C PHE A 233 12.36 -7.26 -10.48
N SER A 234 12.00 -5.99 -10.69
CA SER A 234 10.65 -5.60 -11.06
C SER A 234 10.40 -5.66 -12.56
N SER A 235 11.41 -5.91 -13.41
CA SER A 235 11.23 -6.05 -14.85
C SER A 235 10.48 -7.34 -15.22
N ALA A 236 9.78 -7.35 -16.37
CA ALA A 236 8.96 -8.49 -16.77
C ALA A 236 9.75 -9.80 -16.92
N SER A 237 10.98 -9.73 -17.47
CA SER A 237 11.85 -10.91 -17.66
C SER A 237 12.28 -11.50 -16.32
N GLU A 238 12.83 -10.68 -15.44
CA GLU A 238 13.29 -11.11 -14.11
C GLU A 238 12.15 -11.69 -13.29
N ARG A 239 10.97 -11.05 -13.33
CA ARG A 239 9.79 -11.54 -12.63
C ARG A 239 9.41 -12.94 -13.09
N SER A 240 9.38 -13.19 -14.40
CA SER A 240 9.04 -14.51 -14.94
C SER A 240 10.03 -15.58 -14.48
N GLU A 241 11.33 -15.29 -14.56
CA GLU A 241 12.38 -16.23 -14.14
C GLU A 241 12.32 -16.51 -12.63
N VAL A 242 12.14 -15.49 -11.81
CA VAL A 242 12.06 -15.65 -10.34
C VAL A 242 10.79 -16.36 -9.91
N VAL A 243 9.64 -16.09 -10.53
CA VAL A 243 8.39 -16.82 -10.24
C VAL A 243 8.54 -18.29 -10.61
N GLN A 244 9.15 -18.59 -11.76
CA GLN A 244 9.42 -19.98 -12.15
C GLN A 244 10.35 -20.65 -11.13
N MET A 245 11.50 -20.04 -10.82
CA MET A 245 12.46 -20.59 -9.86
C MET A 245 11.84 -20.79 -8.47
N ASN A 246 11.07 -19.81 -7.96
CA ASN A 246 10.38 -19.93 -6.67
C ASN A 246 9.35 -21.07 -6.69
N THR A 247 8.63 -21.24 -7.79
CA THR A 247 7.67 -22.36 -7.96
C THR A 247 8.40 -23.70 -7.92
N GLU A 248 9.51 -23.82 -8.65
CA GLU A 248 10.32 -25.05 -8.67
C GLU A 248 10.89 -25.36 -7.29
N LEU A 249 11.43 -24.37 -6.56
CA LEU A 249 11.94 -24.54 -5.20
C LEU A 249 10.84 -24.97 -4.22
N LEU A 250 9.66 -24.35 -4.33
CA LEU A 250 8.52 -24.65 -3.48
C LEU A 250 8.00 -26.08 -3.71
N LEU A 251 7.87 -26.49 -4.97
CA LEU A 251 7.44 -27.84 -5.33
C LEU A 251 8.52 -28.89 -5.03
N ALA A 252 9.79 -28.60 -5.27
CA ALA A 252 10.89 -29.49 -4.93
C ALA A 252 10.99 -29.72 -3.41
N TYR A 253 10.58 -28.72 -2.60
CA TYR A 253 10.32 -28.94 -1.20
C TYR A 253 9.07 -29.85 -1.06
N LEU A 254 7.89 -29.42 -1.43
CA LEU A 254 6.66 -30.17 -1.08
C LEU A 254 6.60 -31.62 -1.57
N LEU A 255 7.01 -31.88 -2.81
CA LEU A 255 6.84 -33.16 -3.46
C LEU A 255 7.66 -34.25 -2.77
N ARG A 256 7.02 -35.41 -2.61
CA ARG A 256 7.69 -36.62 -2.14
C ARG A 256 8.60 -37.13 -3.26
N LYS A 257 9.85 -37.42 -2.91
CA LYS A 257 10.78 -38.17 -3.78
C LYS A 257 10.48 -39.67 -3.73
#